data_AF-A0AAV9EPY1-F1
#
_entry.id   AF-A0AAV9EPY1-F1
#
_cell.length_a   1.000
_cell.length_b   1.000
_cell.length_c   1.000
_cell.angle_alpha   90.00
_cell.angle_beta   90.00
_cell.angle_gamma   90.00
#
_symmetry.space_group_name_H-M   'P 1'
#
loop_
_entity.id
_entity.type
_entity.pdbx_description
1 polymer ?
#
loop_
_entity_poly.entity_id
_entity_poly.type
_entity_poly.pdbx_seq_one_letter_code
_entity_poly.pdbx_strand_id
1 'polypeptide(L)'
;MAVIDGGKFRISTTPVTIVAHLLGLLVLILTLIWLLHFEGGVSMTKTASASYGDRIRIGWRRREAKFLDMESIHSWIGMATVCLFGLQWLVGFVSFWFPGAPMTIRARIMPWHVFSGIVIFVMAIISTETGIMEEFCFAGLSRERKAYLINFTGVAVLLFGITVGLTAILP
;
A
#
# COMPACT_ATOMS: atom_id res chain seq x y z
N MET A 1 -12.73 50.12 14.41
CA MET A 1 -12.17 48.85 14.90
C MET A 1 -12.80 47.75 14.06
N ALA A 2 -12.10 47.24 13.05
CA ALA A 2 -12.64 46.24 12.14
C ALA A 2 -12.44 44.84 12.74
N VAL A 3 -13.54 44.14 13.01
CA VAL A 3 -13.52 42.72 13.37
C VAL A 3 -13.32 41.96 12.06
N ILE A 4 -12.13 41.38 11.88
CA ILE A 4 -11.90 40.39 10.83
C ILE A 4 -12.50 39.09 11.35
N ASP A 5 -13.70 38.75 10.87
CA ASP A 5 -14.28 37.43 11.09
C ASP A 5 -13.39 36.41 10.37
N GLY A 6 -12.56 35.72 11.15
CA GLY A 6 -11.81 34.56 10.71
C GLY A 6 -12.78 33.42 10.41
N GLY A 7 -13.32 33.41 9.19
CA GLY A 7 -14.13 32.33 8.67
C GLY A 7 -13.40 31.01 8.85
N LYS A 8 -13.85 30.19 9.80
CA LYS A 8 -13.36 28.83 10.00
C LYS A 8 -13.68 28.05 8.74
N PHE A 9 -12.69 27.90 7.86
CA PHE A 9 -12.77 27.05 6.68
C PHE A 9 -12.87 25.59 7.15
N ARG A 10 -14.08 25.13 7.48
CA ARG A 10 -14.37 23.73 7.77
C ARG A 10 -14.27 22.96 6.45
N ILE A 11 -13.08 22.46 6.14
CA ILE A 11 -12.90 21.50 5.06
C ILE A 11 -13.75 20.29 5.42
N SER A 12 -14.80 20.04 4.65
CA SER A 12 -15.63 18.84 4.80
C SER A 12 -14.79 17.61 4.46
N THR A 13 -14.86 16.57 5.28
CA THR A 13 -14.14 15.31 5.06
C THR A 13 -14.71 14.52 3.87
N THR A 14 -16.00 14.71 3.54
CA THR A 14 -16.70 14.04 2.44
C THR A 14 -16.02 14.15 1.06
N PRO A 15 -15.62 15.33 0.55
CA PRO A 15 -14.92 15.43 -0.72
C PRO A 15 -13.59 14.68 -0.73
N VAL A 16 -12.82 14.72 0.37
CA VAL A 16 -11.54 14.00 0.49
C VAL A 16 -11.78 12.48 0.43
N THR A 17 -12.82 12.00 1.10
CA THR A 17 -13.23 10.59 1.05
C THR A 17 -13.61 10.15 -0.35
N ILE A 18 -14.36 10.95 -1.10
CA ILE A 18 -14.72 10.62 -2.50
C ILE A 18 -13.46 10.48 -3.35
N VAL A 19 -12.51 11.42 -3.23
CA VAL A 19 -11.23 11.36 -3.94
C VAL A 19 -10.45 10.09 -3.57
N ALA A 20 -10.40 9.73 -2.29
CA ALA A 20 -9.72 8.51 -1.85
C ALA A 20 -10.31 7.24 -2.49
N HIS A 21 -11.64 7.15 -2.62
CA HIS A 21 -12.29 6.01 -3.28
C HIS A 21 -11.97 5.97 -4.78
N LEU A 22 -12.02 7.12 -5.46
CA LEU A 22 -11.69 7.20 -6.89
C LEU A 22 -10.23 6.81 -7.15
N LEU A 23 -9.30 7.28 -6.31
CA LEU A 23 -7.89 6.90 -6.38
C LEU A 23 -7.69 5.41 -6.07
N GLY A 24 -8.39 4.85 -5.09
CA GLY A 24 -8.34 3.42 -4.79
C GLY A 24 -8.82 2.55 -5.96
N LEU A 25 -9.94 2.93 -6.60
CA LEU A 25 -10.42 2.28 -7.81
C LEU A 25 -9.42 2.41 -8.97
N LEU A 26 -8.82 3.59 -9.13
CA LEU A 26 -7.79 3.81 -10.14
C LEU A 26 -6.58 2.90 -9.92
N VAL A 27 -6.03 2.87 -8.70
CA VAL A 27 -4.88 2.00 -8.34
C VAL A 27 -5.21 0.54 -8.63
N LEU A 28 -6.41 0.08 -8.27
CA LEU A 28 -6.86 -1.28 -8.54
C LEU A 28 -6.89 -1.57 -10.05
N ILE A 29 -7.49 -0.68 -10.85
CA ILE A 29 -7.59 -0.84 -12.29
C ILE A 29 -6.20 -0.86 -12.93
N LEU A 30 -5.32 0.07 -12.56
CA LEU A 30 -3.95 0.14 -13.10
C LEU A 30 -3.16 -1.12 -12.75
N THR A 31 -3.30 -1.63 -11.52
CA THR A 31 -2.66 -2.87 -11.08
C THR A 31 -3.19 -4.07 -11.86
N LEU A 32 -4.51 -4.15 -12.10
CA LEU A 32 -5.10 -5.21 -12.93
C LEU A 32 -4.63 -5.13 -14.38
N ILE A 33 -4.57 -3.94 -14.98
CA ILE A 33 -4.05 -3.74 -16.33
C ILE A 33 -2.59 -4.19 -16.39
N TRP A 34 -1.79 -3.80 -15.40
CA TRP A 34 -0.39 -4.21 -15.31
C TRP A 34 -0.26 -5.74 -15.26
N LEU A 35 -0.97 -6.41 -14.34
CA LEU A 35 -0.90 -7.86 -14.18
C LEU A 35 -1.44 -8.63 -15.39
N LEU A 36 -2.60 -8.23 -15.94
CA LEU A 36 -3.28 -8.99 -16.99
C LEU A 36 -2.68 -8.74 -18.38
N HIS A 37 -2.27 -7.51 -18.68
CA HIS A 37 -1.79 -7.16 -20.01
C HIS A 37 -0.29 -7.36 -20.17
N PHE A 38 0.51 -7.06 -19.13
CA PHE A 38 1.96 -7.07 -19.22
C PHE A 38 2.62 -8.27 -18.54
N GLU A 39 2.08 -8.77 -17.43
CA GLU A 39 2.63 -9.95 -16.75
C GLU A 39 2.06 -11.29 -17.27
N GLY A 40 1.08 -11.25 -18.18
CA GLY A 40 0.53 -12.45 -18.82
C GLY A 40 -0.55 -13.18 -18.01
N GLY A 41 -1.15 -12.51 -17.02
CA GLY A 41 -2.32 -13.00 -16.29
C GLY A 41 -2.04 -13.49 -14.86
N VAL A 42 -3.11 -13.88 -14.16
CA VAL A 42 -3.05 -14.44 -12.80
C VAL A 42 -3.33 -15.93 -12.86
N SER A 43 -2.43 -16.77 -12.34
CA SER A 43 -2.63 -18.22 -12.28
C SER A 43 -2.49 -18.75 -10.86
N MET A 44 -3.43 -19.60 -10.44
CA MET A 44 -3.40 -20.32 -9.15
C MET A 44 -2.69 -21.67 -9.27
N THR A 45 -2.50 -22.19 -10.49
CA THR A 45 -1.79 -23.44 -10.77
C THR A 45 -0.69 -23.19 -11.79
N LYS A 46 0.52 -23.69 -11.54
CA LYS A 46 1.62 -23.61 -12.52
C LYS A 46 1.42 -24.64 -13.63
N THR A 47 0.46 -24.45 -14.53
CA THR A 47 0.32 -25.26 -15.74
C THR A 47 1.27 -24.74 -16.81
N ALA A 48 2.50 -25.24 -16.79
CA ALA A 48 3.47 -24.95 -17.83
C ALA A 48 3.09 -25.70 -19.12
N SER A 49 2.47 -25.00 -20.07
CA SER A 49 2.45 -25.45 -21.47
C SER A 49 3.88 -25.36 -22.00
N ALA A 50 4.45 -26.48 -22.47
CA ALA A 50 5.89 -26.72 -22.60
C ALA A 50 6.69 -25.67 -23.39
N SER A 51 6.07 -24.91 -24.31
CA SER A 51 6.75 -23.86 -25.09
C SER A 51 6.71 -22.46 -24.45
N TYR A 52 5.66 -22.13 -23.70
CA TYR A 52 5.55 -20.88 -22.93
C TYR A 52 6.27 -20.97 -21.57
N GLY A 53 6.30 -22.18 -21.01
CA GLY A 53 6.96 -22.49 -19.75
C GLY A 53 8.45 -22.12 -19.74
N ASP A 54 9.15 -22.27 -20.87
CA ASP A 54 10.59 -22.00 -20.92
C ASP A 54 10.95 -20.51 -20.85
N ARG A 55 10.21 -19.63 -21.54
CA ARG A 55 10.45 -18.17 -21.47
C ARG A 55 10.14 -17.62 -20.08
N ILE A 56 9.03 -18.06 -19.51
CA ILE A 56 8.59 -17.73 -18.14
C ILE A 56 9.63 -18.23 -17.14
N ARG A 57 10.11 -19.48 -17.27
CA ARG A 57 11.11 -20.09 -16.38
C ARG A 57 12.48 -19.40 -16.44
N ILE A 58 12.91 -18.91 -17.60
CA ILE A 58 14.13 -18.10 -17.71
C ILE A 58 13.93 -16.72 -17.06
N GLY A 59 12.73 -16.14 -17.18
CA GLY A 59 12.34 -14.91 -16.49
C GLY A 59 12.37 -15.05 -14.97
N TRP A 60 11.74 -16.09 -14.41
CA TRP A 60 11.74 -16.40 -12.97
C TRP A 60 13.16 -16.67 -12.46
N ARG A 61 13.95 -17.49 -13.16
CA ARG A 61 15.35 -17.73 -12.79
C ARG A 61 16.17 -16.45 -12.70
N ARG A 62 15.89 -15.45 -13.54
CA ARG A 62 16.59 -14.16 -13.54
C ARG A 62 16.19 -13.27 -12.35
N ARG A 63 14.97 -13.42 -11.83
CA ARG A 63 14.50 -12.73 -10.61
C ARG A 63 15.02 -13.42 -9.34
N GLU A 64 14.98 -14.76 -9.29
CA GLU A 64 15.53 -15.58 -8.19
C GLU A 64 17.05 -15.46 -8.05
N ALA A 65 17.78 -15.28 -9.16
CA ALA A 65 19.25 -15.15 -9.13
C ALA A 65 19.74 -13.77 -8.67
N LYS A 66 18.86 -12.77 -8.56
CA LYS A 66 19.28 -11.39 -8.29
C LYS A 66 19.39 -11.07 -6.80
N PHE A 67 18.59 -11.73 -5.95
CA PHE A 67 18.64 -11.62 -4.49
C PHE A 67 18.20 -12.92 -3.83
N LEU A 68 18.78 -13.24 -2.67
CA LEU A 68 18.20 -14.21 -1.74
C LEU A 68 16.96 -13.58 -1.08
N ASP A 69 16.05 -14.42 -0.58
CA ASP A 69 14.90 -13.94 0.18
C ASP A 69 15.36 -13.09 1.38
N MET A 70 14.69 -11.96 1.64
CA MET A 70 15.00 -11.01 2.72
C MET A 70 16.33 -10.24 2.60
N GLU A 71 16.85 -9.99 1.40
CA GLU A 71 18.03 -9.12 1.22
C GLU A 71 17.68 -7.67 0.84
N SER A 72 16.43 -7.43 0.40
CA SER A 72 16.01 -6.12 -0.10
C SER A 72 15.35 -5.25 0.97
N ILE A 73 15.48 -3.92 0.84
CA ILE A 73 14.87 -2.97 1.77
C ILE A 73 13.34 -3.04 1.72
N HIS A 74 12.77 -3.32 0.54
CA HIS A 74 11.35 -3.58 0.37
C HIS A 74 10.91 -4.76 1.25
N SER A 75 11.66 -5.86 1.21
CA SER A 75 11.36 -7.06 1.98
C SER A 75 11.44 -6.84 3.49
N TRP A 76 12.45 -6.11 3.97
CA TRP A 76 12.60 -5.76 5.40
C TRP A 76 11.48 -4.87 5.90
N ILE A 77 11.16 -3.79 5.17
CA ILE A 77 10.07 -2.87 5.52
C ILE A 77 8.73 -3.60 5.43
N GLY A 78 8.52 -4.40 4.40
CA GLY A 78 7.30 -5.20 4.20
C GLY A 78 7.06 -6.19 5.33
N MET A 79 8.09 -6.97 5.71
CA MET A 79 7.99 -7.91 6.83
C MET A 79 7.69 -7.19 8.15
N ALA A 80 8.42 -6.12 8.45
CA ALA A 80 8.16 -5.31 9.64
C ALA A 80 6.72 -4.77 9.66
N THR A 81 6.22 -4.28 8.52
CA THR A 81 4.84 -3.78 8.37
C THR A 81 3.83 -4.88 8.67
N VAL A 82 4.00 -6.09 8.11
CA VAL A 82 3.07 -7.22 8.33
C VAL A 82 3.06 -7.66 9.79
N CYS A 83 4.23 -7.79 10.42
CA CYS A 83 4.34 -8.15 11.83
C CYS A 83 3.68 -7.09 12.74
N LEU A 84 3.97 -5.82 12.51
CA LEU A 84 3.38 -4.71 13.28
C LEU A 84 1.87 -4.61 13.06
N PHE A 85 1.37 -4.82 11.84
CA PHE A 85 -0.06 -4.88 11.55
C PHE A 85 -0.74 -6.00 12.31
N GLY A 86 -0.16 -7.20 12.33
CA GLY A 86 -0.69 -8.34 13.10
C GLY A 86 -0.76 -8.05 14.60
N LEU A 87 0.31 -7.47 15.17
CA LEU A 87 0.32 -7.06 16.58
C LEU A 87 -0.72 -5.97 16.87
N GLN A 88 -0.78 -4.95 16.01
CA GLN A 88 -1.72 -3.85 16.12
C GLN A 88 -3.18 -4.35 16.07
N TRP A 89 -3.48 -5.26 15.14
CA TRP A 89 -4.78 -5.89 15.02
C TRP A 89 -5.14 -6.68 16.29
N LEU A 90 -4.20 -7.49 16.81
CA LEU A 90 -4.42 -8.27 18.03
C LEU A 90 -4.70 -7.35 19.23
N VAL A 91 -3.88 -6.32 19.43
CA VAL A 91 -4.06 -5.33 20.50
C VAL A 91 -5.40 -4.61 20.35
N GLY A 92 -5.77 -4.22 19.14
CA GLY A 92 -7.06 -3.59 18.84
C GLY A 92 -8.23 -4.52 19.15
N PHE A 93 -8.15 -5.77 18.73
CA PHE A 93 -9.17 -6.78 18.95
C PHE A 93 -9.41 -7.03 20.44
N VAL A 94 -8.36 -7.31 21.22
CA VAL A 94 -8.51 -7.61 22.66
C VAL A 94 -8.96 -6.39 23.47
N SER A 95 -8.54 -5.18 23.06
CA SER A 95 -8.82 -3.95 23.79
C SER A 95 -10.21 -3.38 23.49
N PHE A 96 -10.63 -3.39 22.22
CA PHE A 96 -11.82 -2.68 21.74
C PHE A 96 -12.97 -3.61 21.30
N TRP A 97 -12.70 -4.88 20.99
CA TRP A 97 -13.71 -5.83 20.53
C TRP A 97 -14.03 -6.92 21.56
N PHE A 98 -13.16 -7.92 21.73
CA PHE A 98 -13.40 -9.07 22.61
C PHE A 98 -12.07 -9.60 23.18
N PRO A 99 -11.95 -9.80 24.52
CA PRO A 99 -12.98 -9.66 25.56
C PRO A 99 -13.36 -8.21 25.88
N GLY A 100 -12.58 -7.24 25.39
CA GLY A 100 -12.81 -5.82 25.59
C GLY A 100 -12.24 -5.31 26.92
N ALA A 101 -11.32 -4.36 26.84
CA ALA A 101 -10.70 -3.76 28.03
C ALA A 101 -11.65 -2.76 28.75
N PRO A 102 -11.46 -2.49 30.05
CA PRO A 102 -12.16 -1.42 30.76
C PRO A 102 -11.93 -0.06 30.10
N MET A 103 -12.88 0.87 30.29
CA MET A 103 -12.83 2.20 29.64
C MET A 103 -11.57 3.00 29.97
N THR A 104 -11.03 2.85 31.17
CA THR A 104 -9.75 3.47 31.61
C THR A 104 -8.57 2.99 30.76
N ILE A 105 -8.51 1.70 30.46
CA ILE A 105 -7.46 1.09 29.63
C ILE A 105 -7.67 1.48 28.16
N ARG A 106 -8.91 1.45 27.66
CA ARG A 106 -9.24 1.89 26.30
C ARG A 106 -8.80 3.33 26.05
N ALA A 107 -9.12 4.24 26.98
CA ALA A 107 -8.72 5.65 26.87
C ALA A 107 -7.19 5.83 26.83
N ARG A 108 -6.44 5.00 27.57
CA ARG A 108 -4.96 5.05 27.57
C ARG A 108 -4.34 4.45 26.31
N ILE A 109 -4.90 3.36 25.78
CA ILE A 109 -4.38 2.66 24.59
C ILE A 109 -4.80 3.37 23.30
N MET A 110 -5.96 4.03 23.27
CA MET A 110 -6.52 4.66 22.06
C MET A 110 -5.53 5.56 21.31
N PRO A 111 -4.86 6.55 21.93
CA PRO A 111 -3.93 7.41 21.19
C PRO A 111 -2.76 6.63 20.59
N TRP A 112 -2.25 5.63 21.31
CA TRP A 112 -1.17 4.76 20.80
C TRP A 112 -1.65 3.89 19.65
N HIS A 113 -2.88 3.36 19.73
CA HIS A 113 -3.47 2.56 18.67
C HIS A 113 -3.69 3.40 17.40
N VAL A 114 -4.22 4.63 17.51
CA VAL A 114 -4.35 5.51 16.33
C VAL A 114 -2.97 5.83 15.74
N PHE A 115 -2.02 6.23 16.59
CA PHE A 115 -0.66 6.59 16.14
C PHE A 115 0.05 5.43 15.44
N SER A 116 0.11 4.25 16.05
CA SER A 116 0.73 3.08 15.44
C SER A 116 0.02 2.65 14.17
N GLY A 117 -1.30 2.78 14.08
CA GLY A 117 -2.08 2.53 12.86
C GLY A 117 -1.65 3.42 11.70
N ILE A 118 -1.46 4.73 11.95
CA ILE A 118 -0.97 5.68 10.94
C ILE A 118 0.46 5.33 10.51
N VAL A 119 1.35 5.01 11.47
CA VAL A 119 2.73 4.62 11.17
C VAL A 119 2.78 3.36 10.30
N ILE A 120 2.01 2.33 10.64
CA ILE A 120 1.93 1.08 9.86
C ILE A 120 1.40 1.36 8.45
N PHE A 121 0.40 2.22 8.31
CA PHE A 121 -0.12 2.62 7.00
C PHE A 121 0.93 3.32 6.13
N VAL A 122 1.72 4.24 6.70
CA VAL A 122 2.83 4.89 6.00
C VAL A 122 3.92 3.89 5.62
N MET A 123 4.26 2.95 6.51
CA MET A 123 5.21 1.88 6.19
C MET A 123 4.71 0.99 5.04
N ALA A 124 3.40 0.70 4.98
CA ALA A 124 2.81 -0.05 3.88
C ALA A 124 2.97 0.69 2.54
N ILE A 125 2.73 2.01 2.51
CA ILE A 125 2.95 2.84 1.31
C ILE A 125 4.43 2.80 0.89
N ILE A 126 5.37 3.02 1.82
CA ILE A 126 6.81 2.96 1.55
C ILE A 126 7.21 1.58 1.02
N SER A 127 6.67 0.51 1.60
CA SER A 127 6.87 -0.85 1.12
C SER A 127 6.37 -1.01 -0.31
N THR A 128 5.16 -0.52 -0.63
CA THR A 128 4.63 -0.58 -2.00
C THR A 128 5.48 0.20 -3.00
N GLU A 129 5.88 1.43 -2.67
CA GLU A 129 6.75 2.26 -3.54
C GLU A 129 8.12 1.61 -3.79
N THR A 130 8.74 1.05 -2.75
CA THR A 130 10.04 0.36 -2.87
C THR A 130 9.92 -0.92 -3.70
N GLY A 131 8.82 -1.68 -3.57
CA GLY A 131 8.57 -2.87 -4.39
C GLY A 131 8.31 -2.54 -5.86
N ILE A 132 7.59 -1.44 -6.13
CA ILE A 132 7.39 -0.90 -7.48
C ILE A 132 8.74 -0.49 -8.12
N MET A 133 9.61 0.16 -7.34
CA MET A 133 10.96 0.54 -7.77
C MET A 133 11.85 -0.67 -8.06
N GLU A 134 11.78 -1.73 -7.24
CA GLU A 134 12.50 -2.99 -7.47
C GLU A 134 12.06 -3.63 -8.79
N GLU A 135 10.76 -3.70 -9.08
CA GLU A 135 10.27 -4.21 -10.37
C GLU A 135 10.82 -3.39 -11.53
N PHE A 136 10.76 -2.05 -11.44
CA PHE A 136 11.25 -1.17 -12.49
C PHE A 136 12.74 -1.42 -12.78
N CYS A 137 13.55 -1.50 -11.72
CA CYS A 137 14.99 -1.73 -11.82
C CYS A 137 15.32 -3.15 -12.32
N PHE A 138 14.61 -4.16 -11.84
CA PHE A 138 14.91 -5.56 -12.15
C PHE A 138 14.44 -5.98 -13.52
N ALA A 139 13.29 -5.49 -13.95
CA ALA A 139 12.85 -5.65 -15.33
C ALA A 139 13.64 -4.77 -16.31
N GLY A 140 14.48 -3.84 -15.82
CA GLY A 140 15.33 -2.99 -16.65
C GLY A 140 14.53 -2.09 -17.58
N LEU A 141 13.36 -1.65 -17.13
CA LEU A 141 12.41 -0.91 -17.97
C LEU A 141 12.99 0.47 -18.32
N SER A 142 13.04 0.80 -19.60
CA SER A 142 13.44 2.15 -20.04
C SER A 142 12.57 2.62 -21.19
N ARG A 143 11.86 3.75 -21.00
CA ARG A 143 10.96 4.39 -21.98
C ARG A 143 9.87 3.50 -22.59
N GLU A 144 9.58 2.34 -21.98
CA GLU A 144 8.51 1.44 -22.42
C GLU A 144 7.14 1.84 -21.88
N ARG A 145 6.06 1.43 -22.56
CA ARG A 145 4.67 1.64 -22.10
C ARG A 145 4.42 1.06 -20.71
N LYS A 146 5.02 -0.10 -20.41
CA LYS A 146 5.00 -0.75 -19.10
C LYS A 146 5.62 0.15 -18.01
N ALA A 147 6.73 0.82 -18.33
CA ALA A 147 7.45 1.71 -17.42
C ALA A 147 6.58 2.89 -16.96
N TYR A 148 5.89 3.55 -17.91
CA TYR A 148 4.99 4.65 -17.60
C TYR A 148 3.80 4.19 -16.75
N LEU A 149 3.22 3.02 -17.06
CA LEU A 149 2.12 2.46 -16.28
C LEU A 149 2.54 2.22 -14.82
N ILE A 150 3.67 1.55 -14.60
CA ILE A 150 4.19 1.23 -13.27
C ILE A 150 4.48 2.51 -12.46
N ASN A 151 5.12 3.51 -13.06
CA ASN A 151 5.38 4.79 -12.40
C ASN A 151 4.09 5.54 -12.06
N PHE A 152 3.11 5.53 -12.96
CA PHE A 152 1.81 6.16 -12.70
C PHE A 152 1.05 5.44 -11.58
N THR A 153 1.13 4.10 -11.51
CA THR A 153 0.59 3.33 -10.39
C THR A 153 1.23 3.73 -9.06
N GLY A 154 2.55 3.89 -8.98
CA GLY A 154 3.23 4.38 -7.77
C GLY A 154 2.70 5.77 -7.34
N VAL A 155 2.70 6.74 -8.25
CA VAL A 155 2.14 8.07 -7.93
C VAL A 155 0.67 7.99 -7.47
N ALA A 156 -0.15 7.13 -8.10
CA ALA A 156 -1.53 6.93 -7.69
C ALA A 156 -1.65 6.31 -6.28
N VAL A 157 -0.79 5.35 -5.93
CA VAL A 157 -0.70 4.75 -4.58
C VAL A 157 -0.30 5.81 -3.55
N LEU A 158 0.70 6.64 -3.84
CA LEU A 158 1.11 7.72 -2.95
C LEU A 158 -0.02 8.74 -2.71
N LEU A 159 -0.70 9.17 -3.78
CA LEU A 159 -1.85 10.09 -3.67
C LEU A 159 -3.02 9.46 -2.91
N PHE A 160 -3.31 8.19 -3.16
CA PHE A 160 -4.29 7.44 -2.39
C PHE A 160 -3.93 7.44 -0.91
N GLY A 161 -2.67 7.13 -0.58
CA GLY A 161 -2.14 7.17 0.79
C GLY A 161 -2.34 8.53 1.47
N ILE A 162 -1.99 9.62 0.79
CA ILE A 162 -2.15 10.98 1.31
C ILE A 162 -3.63 11.28 1.59
N THR A 163 -4.53 10.96 0.64
CA THR A 163 -5.96 11.24 0.81
C THR A 163 -6.58 10.42 1.94
N VAL A 164 -6.22 9.14 2.10
CA VAL A 164 -6.66 8.33 3.25
C VAL A 164 -6.11 8.91 4.57
N GLY A 165 -4.83 9.29 4.61
CA GLY A 165 -4.24 9.94 5.78
C GLY A 165 -4.97 11.23 6.17
N LEU A 166 -5.31 12.07 5.18
CA LEU A 166 -6.11 13.28 5.40
C LEU A 166 -7.50 12.94 5.95
N THR A 167 -8.19 11.92 5.42
CA THR A 167 -9.51 11.51 5.96
C THR A 167 -9.45 11.04 7.41
N ALA A 168 -8.33 10.46 7.85
CA ALA A 168 -8.17 9.99 9.23
C ALA A 168 -7.90 11.12 10.24
N ILE A 169 -7.42 12.28 9.75
CA ILE A 169 -7.03 13.43 10.59
C ILE A 169 -8.10 14.53 10.56
N LEU A 170 -8.81 14.69 9.43
CA LEU A 170 -9.85 15.69 9.28
C LEU A 170 -11.10 15.34 10.12
N PRO A 171 -11.76 16.35 10.73
CA PRO A 171 -12.91 16.16 11.61
C PRO A 171 -14.23 15.83 10.88
#